data_AF-A0A2V6Y3Q6-F1
#
_entry.id   AF-A0A2V6Y3Q6-F1
#
_cell.length_a   1.000
_cell.length_b   1.000
_cell.length_c   1.000
_cell.angle_alpha   90.00
_cell.angle_beta   90.00
_cell.angle_gamma   90.00
#
_symmetry.space_group_name_H-M   'P 1'
#
loop_
_entity.id
_entity.type
_entity.pdbx_description
1 polymer ?
#
loop_
_entity_poly.entity_id
_entity_poly.type
_entity_poly.pdbx_seq_one_letter_code
_entity_poly.pdbx_strand_id
1 'polypeptide(L)' 'MVATTTQEGRCPVCRAKVVARGADEVIIRNAILRVESATGRVVAKCARCKSWVEVPLKYVE' A
#
# COMPACT_ATOMS: atom_id res chain seq x y z
N MET A 1 -1.82 -14.81 -1.82
CA MET A 1 -0.61 -14.18 -2.43
C MET A 1 -0.67 -12.69 -2.18
N VAL A 2 0.33 -12.12 -1.52
CA VAL A 2 0.46 -10.68 -1.28
C VAL A 2 1.50 -10.18 -2.27
N ALA A 3 1.13 -9.23 -3.12
CA ALA A 3 2.03 -8.67 -4.12
C ALA A 3 2.62 -7.35 -3.58
N THR A 4 3.94 -7.23 -3.63
CA THR A 4 4.66 -6.04 -3.18
C THR A 4 4.45 -4.87 -4.15
N THR A 5 4.16 -3.68 -3.64
CA THR A 5 4.01 -2.48 -4.47
C THR A 5 5.33 -2.20 -5.22
N THR A 6 5.26 -1.85 -6.50
CA THR A 6 6.45 -1.47 -7.28
C THR A 6 7.07 -0.16 -6.75
N GLN A 7 8.33 0.13 -7.08
CA GLN A 7 9.05 1.33 -6.65
C GLN A 7 8.26 2.64 -6.88
N GLU A 8 7.31 2.67 -7.81
CA GLU A 8 6.49 3.83 -8.15
C GLU A 8 5.19 3.98 -7.35
N GLY A 9 4.92 3.08 -6.39
CA GLY A 9 3.69 3.18 -5.61
C GLY A 9 2.43 2.75 -6.37
N ARG A 10 2.55 1.83 -7.34
CA ARG A 10 1.42 1.33 -8.15
C ARG A 10 1.00 -0.07 -7.76
N CYS A 11 -0.31 -0.33 -7.90
CA CYS A 11 -0.87 -1.66 -7.75
C CYS A 11 -0.22 -2.60 -8.79
N PRO A 12 0.37 -3.74 -8.38
CA PRO A 12 0.99 -4.68 -9.30
C PRO A 12 -0.03 -5.40 -10.19
N VAL A 13 -1.32 -5.39 -9.81
CA VAL A 13 -2.40 -6.02 -10.58
C VAL A 13 -2.96 -5.10 -11.67
N CYS A 14 -3.40 -3.89 -11.31
CA CYS A 14 -4.08 -2.99 -12.26
C CYS A 14 -3.30 -1.71 -12.60
N ARG A 15 -2.08 -1.56 -12.07
CA ARG A 15 -1.19 -0.40 -12.25
C ARG A 15 -1.75 0.96 -11.81
N ALA A 16 -2.91 0.97 -11.16
CA ALA A 16 -3.45 2.18 -10.51
C ALA A 16 -2.47 2.69 -9.46
N LYS A 17 -2.36 4.01 -9.32
CA LYS A 17 -1.54 4.64 -8.27
C LYS A 17 -2.19 4.36 -6.91
N VAL A 18 -1.47 3.66 -6.03
CA VAL A 18 -1.93 3.26 -4.69
C VAL A 18 -1.22 4.09 -3.62
N VAL A 19 0.06 4.36 -3.84
CA VAL A 19 0.92 5.20 -3.01
C VAL A 19 1.27 6.46 -3.81
N ALA A 20 1.01 7.64 -3.25
CA ALA A 20 1.66 8.85 -3.68
C ALA A 20 2.82 9.13 -2.72
N ARG A 21 4.04 9.19 -3.27
CA ARG A 21 5.20 9.72 -2.54
C ARG A 21 5.02 11.23 -2.40
N GLY A 22 4.84 11.73 -1.18
CA GLY A 22 5.18 13.10 -0.79
C GLY A 22 6.67 13.20 -0.49
N ALA A 23 7.16 14.39 -0.12
CA ALA A 23 8.57 14.61 0.22
C ALA A 23 9.02 13.71 1.38
N ASP A 24 8.16 13.56 2.40
CA ASP A 24 8.44 12.75 3.61
C ASP A 24 7.31 11.76 3.96
N GLU A 25 6.26 11.69 3.13
CA GLU A 25 5.05 10.91 3.44
C GLU A 25 4.64 9.95 2.33
N VAL A 26 4.03 8.83 2.73
CA VAL A 26 3.41 7.85 1.83
C VAL A 26 1.90 7.98 1.96
N ILE A 27 1.28 8.69 1.02
CA ILE A 27 -0.18 8.82 0.98
C ILE A 27 -0.74 7.58 0.28
N ILE A 28 -1.37 6.69 1.05
CA ILE A 28 -2.08 5.52 0.52
C ILE A 28 -3.52 5.93 0.21
N ARG A 29 -3.87 6.05 -1.08
CA ARG A 29 -5.24 6.40 -1.52
C ARG A 29 -6.15 5.18 -1.53
N ASN A 30 -6.45 4.67 -0.34
CA ASN A 30 -7.28 3.48 -0.14
C ASN A 30 -8.23 3.68 1.05
N ALA A 31 -9.37 2.99 0.99
CA ALA A 31 -10.39 2.92 2.03
C ALA A 31 -10.10 1.92 3.18
N ILE A 32 -9.20 0.92 3.05
CA ILE A 32 -8.99 -0.12 4.08
C ILE A 32 -7.53 -0.59 4.19
N LEU A 33 -6.89 -0.35 5.33
CA LEU A 33 -5.58 -0.91 5.69
C LEU A 33 -5.74 -2.16 6.56
N ARG A 34 -4.81 -3.11 6.44
CA ARG A 34 -4.66 -4.24 7.35
C ARG A 34 -3.19 -4.37 7.74
N VAL A 35 -2.94 -4.47 9.04
CA VAL A 35 -1.61 -4.73 9.61
C VAL A 35 -1.59 -6.15 10.16
N GLU A 36 -0.58 -6.94 9.79
CA GLU A 36 -0.34 -8.25 10.38
C GLU A 36 0.52 -8.08 11.65
N SER A 37 -0.04 -8.38 12.82
CA SER A 37 0.60 -8.11 14.11
C SER A 37 1.92 -8.84 14.32
N ALA A 38 2.04 -10.07 13.82
CA ALA A 38 3.22 -10.91 14.02
C ALA A 38 4.45 -10.42 13.23
N THR A 39 4.24 -9.75 12.10
CA THR A 39 5.31 -9.41 11.15
C THR A 39 5.45 -7.90 10.91
N GLY A 40 4.46 -7.11 11.35
CA GLY A 40 4.35 -5.70 10.99
C GLY A 40 4.04 -5.46 9.52
N ARG A 41 3.75 -6.50 8.72
CA ARG A 41 3.42 -6.34 7.30
C ARG A 41 2.12 -5.58 7.13
N VAL A 42 2.13 -4.60 6.24
CA VAL A 42 0.96 -3.76 5.98
C VAL A 42 0.47 -3.99 4.56
N VAL A 43 -0.82 -4.31 4.44
CA VAL A 43 -1.49 -4.44 3.15
C VAL A 43 -2.62 -3.45 3.01
N ALA A 44 -2.77 -2.93 1.80
CA ALA A 44 -3.80 -2.00 1.38
C ALA A 44 -4.65 -2.64 0.28
N LYS A 45 -5.97 -2.50 0.37
CA LYS A 45 -6.90 -2.85 -0.71
C LYS A 45 -6.83 -1.82 -1.84
N CYS A 46 -6.55 -2.23 -3.08
CA CYS A 46 -6.57 -1.31 -4.20
C CYS A 46 -7.99 -0.74 -4.42
N ALA A 47 -8.15 0.58 -4.42
CA ALA A 47 -9.45 1.21 -4.62
C ALA A 47 -10.07 0.88 -6.00
N ARG A 48 -9.24 0.59 -7.01
CA ARG A 48 -9.66 0.24 -8.37
C ARG A 48 -10.01 -1.24 -8.52
N CYS A 49 -9.03 -2.13 -8.43
CA CYS A 49 -9.22 -3.56 -8.70
C CYS A 49 -9.54 -4.41 -7.46
N LYS A 50 -9.60 -3.80 -6.28
CA LYS A 50 -9.94 -4.45 -5.00
C LYS A 50 -8.96 -5.53 -4.52
N SER A 51 -7.85 -5.76 -5.23
CA SER A 51 -6.75 -6.65 -4.81
C SER A 51 -6.01 -6.10 -3.60
N TRP A 52 -5.46 -6.98 -2.76
CA TRP A 52 -4.59 -6.59 -1.64
C TRP A 52 -3.14 -6.41 -2.12
N VAL A 53 -2.50 -5.34 -1.67
CA VAL A 53 -1.13 -4.95 -2.07
C VAL A 53 -0.33 -4.58 -0.83
N GLU A 54 0.89 -5.09 -0.70
CA GLU A 54 1.78 -4.72 0.41
C GLU A 54 2.34 -3.32 0.20
N VAL A 55 2.19 -2.47 1.21
CA VAL A 55 2.53 -1.05 1.17
C VAL A 55 3.47 -0.71 2.33
N PRO A 56 4.45 0.19 2.13
CA PRO A 56 5.29 0.65 3.21
C PRO A 56 4.46 1.52 4.18
N LEU A 57 4.54 1.23 5.47
CA LEU A 57 3.98 2.06 6.55
C LEU A 57 5.12 2.45 7.49
N LYS A 58 5.19 3.73 7.85
CA LYS A 58 6.06 4.24 8.91
C LYS A 58 5.20 5.01 9.90
N TYR A 59 5.42 4.79 11.19
CA TYR A 59 4.89 5.68 12.21
C TYR A 59 5.67 7.00 12.15
N VAL A 60 4.96 8.11 12.28
CA VAL A 60 5.55 9.44 12.49
C VAL A 60 5.36 9.78 13.98
N GLU A 61 6.36 10.40 14.60
CA GLU A 61 6.27 10.92 15.97
C GLU A 61 5.39 12.17 16.05
#